data_AF-A0A7V8L5G8-F1
#
_entry.id   AF-A0A7V8L5G8-F1
#
_cell.length_a   1.000
_cell.length_b   1.000
_cell.length_c   1.000
_cell.angle_alpha   90.00
_cell.angle_beta   90.00
_cell.angle_gamma   90.00
#
_symmetry.space_group_name_H-M   'P 1'
#
loop_
_entity.id
_entity.type
_entity.pdbx_description
1 polymer ?
#
loop_
_entity_poly.entity_id
_entity_poly.type
_entity_poly.pdbx_seq_one_letter_code
_entity_poly.pdbx_strand_id
1 'polypeptide(L)' 'MKKNFEQFQMFITEQQTWFEQHLATDFAHSWDDSAWACGTKGSGWLRGNGKNSLRFDEISRFKGIEGFHTIDNAYMY' A
#
# COMPACT_ATOMS: atom_id res chain seq x y z
N MET A 1 -24.29 -7.27 0.13
CA MET A 1 -23.09 -6.73 -0.56
C MET A 1 -22.82 -5.26 -0.24
N LYS A 2 -23.78 -4.32 -0.40
CA LYS A 2 -23.54 -2.87 -0.15
C LYS A 2 -22.93 -2.52 1.22
N LYS A 3 -23.45 -3.09 2.31
CA LYS A 3 -22.96 -2.83 3.68
C LYS A 3 -21.48 -3.20 3.88
N ASN A 4 -21.00 -4.26 3.22
CA ASN A 4 -19.60 -4.68 3.32
C ASN A 4 -18.67 -3.69 2.60
N PHE A 5 -19.14 -3.08 1.50
CA PHE A 5 -18.39 -2.03 0.81
C PHE A 5 -18.33 -0.74 1.62
N GLU A 6 -19.43 -0.34 2.26
CA GLU A 6 -19.46 0.85 3.12
C GLU A 6 -18.50 0.71 4.31
N GLN A 7 -18.52 -0.44 4.99
CA GLN A 7 -17.59 -0.74 6.08
C GLN A 7 -16.13 -0.80 5.61
N PHE A 8 -15.90 -1.35 4.42
CA PHE A 8 -14.56 -1.37 3.83
C PHE A 8 -14.06 0.04 3.51
N GLN A 9 -14.89 0.90 2.90
CA GLN A 9 -14.52 2.29 2.63
C GLN A 9 -14.25 3.07 3.92
N MET A 10 -15.08 2.89 4.96
CA MET A 10 -14.81 3.49 6.27
C MET A 10 -13.45 3.05 6.83
N PHE A 11 -13.11 1.76 6.72
CA PHE A 11 -11.81 1.25 7.14
C PHE A 11 -10.66 1.89 6.35
N ILE A 12 -10.76 1.97 5.02
CA ILE A 12 -9.73 2.61 4.19
C ILE A 12 -9.54 4.08 4.59
N THR A 13 -10.63 4.83 4.77
CA THR A 13 -10.57 6.23 5.23
C THR A 13 -9.90 6.38 6.59
N GLU A 14 -10.19 5.47 7.53
CA GLU A 14 -9.55 5.46 8.85
C GLU A 14 -8.03 5.24 8.72
N GLN A 15 -7.60 4.29 7.90
CA GLN A 15 -6.18 4.00 7.68
C GLN A 15 -5.47 5.19 7.01
N GLN A 16 -6.08 5.81 6.00
CA GLN A 16 -5.53 6.99 5.34
C GLN A 16 -5.37 8.16 6.33
N THR A 17 -6.39 8.42 7.14
CA THR A 17 -6.34 9.48 8.16
C THR A 17 -5.22 9.24 9.16
N TRP A 18 -5.04 8.00 9.61
CA TRP A 18 -3.98 7.66 10.54
C TRP A 18 -2.59 7.84 9.93
N PHE A 19 -2.42 7.43 8.66
CA PHE A 19 -1.18 7.61 7.92
C PHE A 19 -0.79 9.09 7.82
N GLU A 20 -1.73 9.96 7.42
CA GLU A 20 -1.49 11.40 7.29
C GLU A 20 -1.09 12.05 8.62
N GLN A 21 -1.70 11.60 9.72
CA GLN A 21 -1.43 12.17 11.04
C GLN A 21 -0.11 11.70 11.67
N HIS A 22 0.37 10.49 11.36
CA HIS A 22 1.44 9.85 12.13
C HIS A 22 2.66 9.46 11.31
N LEU A 23 2.49 9.24 10.00
CA LEU A 23 3.57 8.76 9.13
C LEU A 23 3.96 9.78 8.07
N ALA A 24 3.01 10.48 7.44
CA ALA A 24 3.26 11.29 6.25
C ALA A 24 4.44 12.28 6.39
N THR A 25 4.59 12.94 7.54
CA THR A 25 5.70 13.89 7.79
C THR A 25 7.09 13.26 7.67
N ASP A 26 7.24 12.00 8.05
CA ASP A 26 8.52 11.25 8.04
C ASP A 26 8.55 10.19 6.93
N PHE A 27 7.50 10.10 6.12
CA PHE A 27 7.35 9.12 5.06
C PHE A 27 7.63 9.78 3.72
N ALA A 28 8.51 9.19 2.92
CA ALA A 28 8.97 9.79 1.66
C ALA A 28 7.93 9.72 0.52
N HIS A 29 6.76 9.11 0.78
CA HIS A 29 5.75 8.76 -0.20
C HIS A 29 4.37 9.26 0.22
N SER A 30 3.48 9.48 -0.75
CA SER A 30 2.08 9.80 -0.48
C SER A 30 1.26 8.53 -0.25
N TRP A 31 0.08 8.66 0.36
CA TRP A 31 -0.87 7.55 0.48
C TRP A 31 -1.23 6.94 -0.90
N ASP A 32 -1.33 7.79 -1.92
CA ASP A 32 -1.73 7.40 -3.27
C ASP A 32 -0.57 6.87 -4.12
N ASP A 33 0.66 6.85 -3.58
CA ASP A 33 1.81 6.30 -4.30
C ASP A 33 1.64 4.80 -4.48
N SER A 34 1.87 4.33 -5.71
CA SER A 34 1.77 2.91 -6.05
C SER A 34 2.92 2.06 -5.52
N ALA A 35 3.95 2.69 -4.95
CA ALA A 35 5.07 2.03 -4.30
C ALA A 35 5.48 2.77 -3.03
N TRP A 36 5.64 2.03 -1.93
CA TRP A 36 5.96 2.55 -0.61
C TRP A 36 7.28 1.96 -0.11
N ALA A 37 8.23 2.81 0.28
CA ALA A 37 9.44 2.36 0.96
C ALA A 37 9.13 1.97 2.42
N CYS A 38 9.50 0.77 2.85
CA CYS A 38 9.34 0.36 4.25
C CYS A 38 10.34 1.11 5.15
N GLY A 39 9.83 2.08 5.90
CA GLY A 39 10.62 2.89 6.84
C GLY A 39 11.05 2.12 8.10
N THR A 40 11.99 2.71 8.84
CA THR A 40 12.40 2.22 10.17
C THR A 40 11.35 2.51 11.25
N LYS A 41 10.51 3.53 11.03
CA LYS A 41 9.32 3.86 11.82
C LYS A 41 8.08 3.29 11.11
N GLY A 42 7.27 2.53 11.83
CA GLY A 42 6.07 1.88 11.31
C GLY A 42 5.65 0.69 12.17
N SER A 43 4.45 0.16 11.92
CA SER A 43 3.92 -1.05 12.57
C SER A 43 3.80 -2.20 11.56
N GLY A 44 4.05 -3.43 12.02
CA GLY A 44 3.90 -4.65 11.21
C GLY A 44 4.68 -4.61 9.89
N TRP A 45 3.96 -4.80 8.79
CA TRP A 45 4.45 -4.83 7.41
C TRP A 45 5.08 -3.52 6.90
N LEU A 46 4.76 -2.37 7.50
CA LEU A 46 5.39 -1.08 7.16
C LEU A 46 6.77 -0.92 7.81
N ARG A 47 7.06 -1.72 8.86
CA ARG A 47 8.33 -1.68 9.58
C ARG A 47 9.36 -2.54 8.87
N GLY A 48 10.31 -1.88 8.22
CA GLY A 48 11.42 -2.54 7.54
C GLY A 48 12.77 -1.89 7.85
N ASN A 49 13.78 -2.36 7.13
CA ASN A 49 15.16 -1.90 7.20
C ASN A 49 15.49 -0.88 6.09
N GLY A 50 14.49 -0.18 5.54
CA GLY A 50 14.66 0.84 4.50
C GLY A 50 15.00 0.31 3.10
N LYS A 51 15.23 -1.00 2.97
CA LYS A 51 15.63 -1.65 1.71
C LYS A 51 14.48 -2.35 0.98
N ASN A 52 13.37 -2.57 1.67
CA ASN A 52 12.20 -3.23 1.10
C ASN A 52 11.19 -2.18 0.67
N SER A 53 10.58 -2.40 -0.49
CA SER A 53 9.46 -1.61 -0.98
C SER A 53 8.23 -2.49 -1.07
N LEU A 54 7.09 -1.97 -0.64
CA LEU A 54 5.78 -2.51 -0.95
C LEU A 54 5.36 -1.92 -2.29
N ARG A 55 5.02 -2.77 -3.26
CA ARG A 55 4.54 -2.35 -4.57
C ARG A 55 3.11 -2.81 -4.75
N PHE A 56 2.23 -1.87 -5.06
CA PHE A 56 0.80 -2.08 -5.29
C PHE A 56 0.47 -2.06 -6.78
N ASP A 57 1.35 -1.49 -7.59
CA ASP A 57 1.31 -1.48 -9.06
C ASP A 57 1.87 -2.75 -9.71
N GLU A 58 2.48 -3.67 -8.95
CA GLU A 58 2.95 -4.92 -9.53
C GLU A 58 2.78 -6.12 -8.60
N ILE A 59 2.57 -7.28 -9.23
CA ILE A 59 2.75 -8.57 -8.57
C ILE A 59 4.11 -9.12 -8.98
N SER A 60 4.94 -9.41 -7.99
CA SER A 60 6.19 -10.15 -8.17
C SER A 60 6.29 -11.30 -7.19
N ARG A 61 6.98 -12.37 -7.60
CA ARG A 61 7.32 -13.53 -6.74
C ARG A 61 6.11 -14.25 -6.11
N PHE A 62 5.00 -14.35 -6.83
CA PHE A 62 3.90 -15.23 -6.42
C PHE A 62 4.16 -16.66 -6.89
N LYS A 63 4.05 -17.65 -6.00
CA LYS A 63 4.33 -19.04 -6.35
C LYS A 63 3.35 -19.52 -7.43
N GLY A 64 3.87 -19.88 -8.60
CA GLY A 64 3.08 -20.28 -9.77
C GLY A 64 2.79 -19.16 -10.77
N ILE A 65 3.30 -17.94 -10.55
CA ILE A 65 3.26 -16.84 -11.51
C ILE A 65 4.71 -16.40 -11.77
N GLU A 66 5.18 -16.62 -12.99
CA GLU A 66 6.54 -16.25 -13.39
C GLU A 66 6.63 -14.79 -13.83
N GLY A 67 7.64 -14.09 -13.31
CA GLY A 67 7.97 -12.73 -13.74
C GLY A 67 7.35 -11.62 -12.89
N PHE A 68 7.31 -10.43 -13.50
CA PHE A 68 6.75 -9.21 -12.93
C PHE A 68 5.54 -8.82 -13.76
N HIS A 69 4.40 -8.65 -13.11
CA HIS A 69 3.16 -8.26 -13.78
C HIS A 69 2.67 -6.93 -13.23
N THR A 70 2.64 -5.91 -14.08
CA THR A 70 2.09 -4.60 -13.75
C THR A 70 0.57 -4.69 -13.65
N ILE A 71 0.00 -4.19 -12.55
CA ILE A 71 -1.43 -4.17 -12.24
C ILE A 71 -2.06 -2.86 -12.72
N ASP A 72 -1.35 -1.73 -12.68
CA ASP A 72 -1.90 -0.40 -12.99
C ASP A 72 -2.64 -0.34 -14.33
N ASN A 73 -2.09 -0.98 -15.37
CA ASN A 73 -2.69 -0.99 -16.70
C ASN A 73 -4.06 -1.69 -16.79
N ALA A 74 -4.40 -2.57 -15.83
CA ALA A 74 -5.65 -3.32 -15.85
C ALA A 74 -6.84 -2.60 -15.19
N TYR A 75 -6.57 -1.48 -14.48
CA TYR A 75 -7.59 -0.76 -13.71
C TYR A 75 -7.62 0.76 -13.96
N MET A 76 -6.81 1.27 -14.89
CA MET A 76 -6.98 2.62 -15.43
C MET A 76 -8.18 2.63 -16.39
N TYR A 77 -9.35 3.04 -15.88
CA TYR A 77 -10.55 3.35 -16.66
C TYR A 77 -10.67 4.85 -16.88
#